data_AF-A0A7Y0C5U1-F1
#
_entry.id   AF-A0A7Y0C5U1-F1
#
_cell.length_a   1.000
_cell.length_b   1.000
_cell.length_c   1.000
_cell.angle_alpha   90.00
_cell.angle_beta   90.00
_cell.angle_gamma   90.00
#
_symmetry.space_group_name_H-M   'P 1'
#
loop_
_entity.id
_entity.type
_entity.pdbx_description
1 polymer ?
#
loop_
_entity_poly.entity_id
_entity_poly.type
_entity_poly.pdbx_seq_one_letter_code
_entity_poly.pdbx_strand_id
1 'polypeptide(L)'
;MIPPCQESNLSSRVFENIATSVGVTLAPYSAYANLIDKTLVDRRNKIAHGEYLELGAAAYSSFAEDVVKLLRMYKNDIENLASMKAFLRPAVALAA
;
A
#
# COMPACT_ATOMS: atom_id res chain seq x y z
N MET A 1 7.71 -25.44 -14.13
CA MET A 1 8.12 -24.08 -13.75
C MET A 1 6.87 -23.22 -13.77
N ILE A 2 6.32 -22.88 -12.61
CA ILE A 2 5.14 -22.00 -12.53
C ILE A 2 5.67 -20.58 -12.81
N PRO A 3 5.12 -19.83 -13.78
CA PRO A 3 5.58 -18.47 -14.06
C PRO A 3 5.48 -17.62 -12.78
N PRO A 4 6.39 -16.67 -12.56
CA PRO A 4 6.30 -15.78 -11.41
C PRO A 4 4.94 -15.09 -11.48
N CYS A 5 4.11 -15.23 -10.45
CA CYS A 5 2.88 -14.46 -10.31
C CYS A 5 3.25 -12.98 -10.12
N GLN A 6 3.70 -12.33 -11.20
CA GLN A 6 4.32 -11.00 -11.18
C GLN A 6 3.32 -9.89 -11.50
N GLU A 7 2.17 -10.19 -12.12
CA GLU A 7 1.34 -9.15 -12.74
C GLU A 7 0.22 -8.57 -11.85
N SER A 8 0.00 -9.11 -10.64
CA SER A 8 -1.10 -8.65 -9.75
C SER A 8 -0.64 -8.44 -8.30
N ASN A 9 0.60 -8.00 -8.14
CA ASN A 9 1.14 -7.76 -6.80
C ASN A 9 0.84 -6.32 -6.40
N LEU A 10 0.38 -6.14 -5.17
CA LEU A 10 0.23 -4.83 -4.56
C LEU A 10 1.61 -4.26 -4.25
N SER A 11 2.38 -3.94 -5.28
CA SER A 11 3.65 -3.23 -5.17
C SER A 11 3.41 -1.80 -4.72
N SER A 12 4.45 -1.15 -4.22
CA SER A 12 4.41 0.28 -3.86
C SER A 12 3.87 1.11 -5.04
N ARG A 13 4.30 0.79 -6.26
CA ARG A 13 3.83 1.44 -7.49
C ARG A 13 2.33 1.26 -7.77
N VAL A 14 1.78 0.06 -7.54
CA VAL A 14 0.35 -0.19 -7.69
C VAL A 14 -0.44 0.57 -6.61
N PHE A 15 0.08 0.57 -5.38
CA PHE A 15 -0.50 1.37 -4.29
C PHE A 15 -0.48 2.87 -4.61
N GLU A 16 0.63 3.40 -5.11
CA GLU A 16 0.78 4.80 -5.50
C GLU A 16 -0.25 5.22 -6.56
N ASN A 17 -0.44 4.38 -7.58
CA ASN A 17 -1.45 4.61 -8.61
C ASN A 17 -2.86 4.69 -8.02
N ILE A 18 -3.21 3.74 -7.14
CA ILE A 18 -4.52 3.71 -6.49
C ILE A 18 -4.71 4.94 -5.59
N ALA A 19 -3.76 5.21 -4.69
CA ALA A 19 -3.83 6.32 -3.75
C ALA A 19 -3.90 7.68 -4.45
N THR A 20 -3.10 7.89 -5.50
CA THR A 20 -3.14 9.13 -6.28
C THR A 20 -4.46 9.28 -7.03
N SER A 21 -5.04 8.17 -7.53
CA SER A 21 -6.32 8.21 -8.26
C SER A 21 -7.50 8.70 -7.39
N VAL A 22 -7.44 8.49 -6.07
CA VAL A 22 -8.46 8.94 -5.12
C VAL A 22 -8.08 10.25 -4.42
N GLY A 23 -6.91 10.83 -4.74
CA GLY A 23 -6.46 12.10 -4.16
C GLY A 23 -5.73 11.98 -2.81
N VAL A 24 -5.29 10.78 -2.42
CA VAL A 24 -4.48 10.57 -1.22
C VAL A 24 -3.03 11.03 -1.47
N THR A 25 -2.46 11.74 -0.51
CA THR A 25 -1.05 12.15 -0.56
C THR A 25 -0.11 11.00 -0.22
N LEU A 26 0.96 10.83 -1.01
CA LEU A 26 1.90 9.73 -0.86
C LEU A 26 3.04 10.01 0.14
N ALA A 27 3.21 11.27 0.56
CA ALA A 27 4.30 11.66 1.44
C ALA A 27 4.41 10.80 2.72
N PRO A 28 3.30 10.49 3.44
CA PRO A 28 3.34 9.63 4.63
C PRO A 28 3.67 8.16 4.34
N TYR A 29 3.48 7.71 3.09
CA TYR A 29 3.63 6.31 2.68
C TYR A 29 5.02 6.00 2.10
N SER A 30 5.78 7.02 1.71
CA SER A 30 7.11 6.88 1.09
C SER A 30 8.09 6.03 1.92
N ALA A 31 8.05 6.15 3.26
CA ALA A 31 8.88 5.37 4.17
C ALA A 31 8.58 3.86 4.15
N TYR A 32 7.41 3.46 3.65
CA TYR A 32 6.94 2.07 3.65
C TYR A 32 7.08 1.37 2.29
N ALA A 33 7.56 2.06 1.25
CA ALA A 33 7.74 1.46 -0.08
C ALA A 33 8.61 0.18 -0.02
N ASN A 34 9.71 0.23 0.75
CA ASN A 34 10.57 -0.95 0.96
C ASN A 34 9.86 -2.09 1.72
N LEU A 35 8.96 -1.77 2.67
CA LEU A 35 8.18 -2.78 3.39
C LEU A 35 7.21 -3.51 2.43
N ILE A 36 6.58 -2.76 1.52
CA ILE A 36 5.65 -3.28 0.53
C ILE A 36 6.39 -4.15 -0.50
N ASP A 37 7.45 -3.63 -1.11
CA ASP A 37 8.09 -4.31 -2.22
C ASP A 37 9.01 -5.45 -1.77
N LYS A 38 9.85 -5.24 -0.76
CA LYS A 38 10.88 -6.23 -0.38
C LYS A 38 10.46 -7.15 0.75
N THR A 39 9.50 -6.73 1.58
CA THR A 39 9.08 -7.57 2.72
C THR A 39 7.78 -8.29 2.40
N LEU A 40 6.75 -7.60 1.92
CA LEU A 40 5.45 -8.21 1.62
C LEU A 40 5.50 -9.06 0.35
N VAL A 41 5.91 -8.49 -0.78
CA VAL A 41 5.88 -9.19 -2.08
C VAL A 41 6.84 -10.38 -2.10
N ASP A 42 8.10 -10.19 -1.66
CA ASP A 42 9.08 -11.28 -1.64
C ASP A 42 8.67 -12.42 -0.70
N ARG A 43 8.22 -12.14 0.53
CA ARG A 43 7.78 -13.19 1.46
C ARG A 43 6.57 -13.94 0.93
N ARG A 44 5.59 -13.23 0.34
CA ARG A 44 4.41 -13.87 -0.25
C ARG A 44 4.78 -14.74 -1.45
N ASN A 45 5.73 -14.30 -2.27
CA ASN A 45 6.26 -15.11 -3.38
C ASN A 45 6.97 -16.36 -2.87
N LYS A 46 7.82 -16.24 -1.85
CA LYS A 46 8.49 -17.39 -1.20
C LYS A 46 7.48 -18.41 -0.69
N ILE A 47 6.42 -17.97 0.01
CA ILE A 47 5.34 -18.84 0.47
C ILE A 47 4.64 -19.54 -0.72
N ALA A 48 4.29 -18.80 -1.77
CA ALA A 48 3.62 -19.34 -2.95
C ALA A 48 4.48 -20.34 -3.74
N HIS A 49 5.79 -20.16 -3.72
CA HIS A 49 6.76 -21.06 -4.35
C HIS A 49 7.18 -22.23 -3.45
N GLY A 50 6.66 -22.31 -2.21
CA GLY A 50 7.00 -23.37 -1.25
C GLY A 50 8.42 -23.26 -0.71
N GLU A 51 9.03 -22.07 -0.80
CA GLU A 51 10.35 -21.81 -0.22
C GLU A 51 10.26 -21.68 1.31
N TYR A 52 11.26 -22.23 1.99
CA TYR A 52 11.35 -22.11 3.45
C TYR A 52 11.54 -20.64 3.85
N LEU A 53 10.65 -20.18 4.71
CA LEU A 53 10.66 -18.82 5.23
C LEU A 53 10.86 -18.87 6.73
N GLU A 54 12.09 -18.56 7.17
CA GLU A 54 12.41 -18.47 8.59
C GLU A 54 11.87 -17.13 9.14
N LEU A 55 10.75 -17.21 9.86
CA LEU A 55 10.12 -16.06 10.52
C LEU A 55 10.03 -16.35 12.01
N GLY A 56 10.83 -15.64 12.81
CA GLY A 56 10.65 -15.61 14.26
C GLY A 56 9.31 -14.96 14.63
N ALA A 57 8.65 -15.46 15.68
CA ALA A 57 7.33 -14.98 16.11
C ALA A 57 7.30 -13.46 16.38
N ALA A 58 8.34 -12.91 17.00
CA ALA A 58 8.47 -11.47 17.24
C ALA A 58 8.57 -10.67 15.93
N ALA A 59 9.37 -11.15 14.98
CA ALA A 59 9.54 -10.51 13.67
C ALA A 59 8.24 -10.54 12.84
N TYR A 60 7.45 -11.61 12.98
CA TYR A 60 6.11 -11.67 12.38
C TYR A 60 5.15 -10.68 13.05
N SER A 61 5.13 -10.60 14.39
CA SER A 61 4.24 -9.68 15.11
C SER A 61 4.48 -8.22 14.71
N SER A 62 5.73 -7.76 14.75
CA SER A 62 6.07 -6.39 14.34
C SER A 62 5.71 -6.12 12.88
N PHE A 63 5.96 -7.09 12.00
CA PHE A 63 5.56 -6.98 10.60
C PHE A 63 4.05 -6.87 10.42
N ALA A 64 3.27 -7.69 11.12
CA ALA A 64 1.81 -7.64 11.06
C ALA A 64 1.27 -6.30 11.60
N GLU A 65 1.87 -5.78 12.67
CA GLU A 65 1.55 -4.46 13.22
C GLU A 65 1.81 -3.33 12.21
N ASP A 66 2.95 -3.36 11.52
CA ASP A 66 3.28 -2.38 10.47
C ASP A 66 2.28 -2.42 9.30
N VAL A 67 1.86 -3.61 8.88
CA VAL A 67 0.85 -3.78 7.84
C VAL A 67 -0.51 -3.25 8.29
N VAL A 68 -0.94 -3.59 9.50
CA VAL A 68 -2.22 -3.10 10.06
C VAL A 68 -2.18 -1.57 10.23
N LYS A 69 -1.04 -1.01 10.64
CA LYS A 69 -0.84 0.43 10.73
C LYS A 69 -1.01 1.11 9.38
N LEU A 70 -0.41 0.56 8.32
CA LEU A 70 -0.57 1.06 6.95
C LEU A 70 -2.04 1.04 6.49
N LEU A 71 -2.75 -0.07 6.75
CA LEU A 71 -4.17 -0.18 6.42
C LEU A 71 -5.02 0.88 7.16
N ARG A 72 -4.71 1.15 8.43
CA ARG A 72 -5.39 2.17 9.22
C ARG A 72 -5.09 3.59 8.73
N MET A 73 -3.85 3.88 8.37
CA MET A 73 -3.47 5.17 7.78
C MET A 73 -4.28 5.42 6.51
N TYR A 74 -4.31 4.43 5.61
CA TYR A 74 -5.01 4.57 4.33
C TYR A 74 -6.53 4.71 4.49
N LYS A 75 -7.11 3.95 5.44
CA LYS A 75 -8.52 4.12 5.83
C LYS A 75 -8.80 5.56 6.27
N ASN A 76 -7.99 6.09 7.18
CA ASN A 76 -8.19 7.44 7.71
C ASN A 76 -8.07 8.51 6.61
N ASP A 77 -7.14 8.35 5.68
CA ASP A 77 -7.00 9.28 4.55
C ASP A 77 -8.24 9.27 3.64
N ILE A 78 -8.79 8.08 3.34
CA ILE A 78 -10.05 7.97 2.59
C ILE A 78 -11.21 8.64 3.34
N GLU A 79 -11.34 8.37 4.65
CA GLU A 79 -12.39 8.98 5.47
C GLU A 79 -12.27 10.50 5.50
N ASN A 80 -11.05 11.03 5.67
CA ASN A 80 -10.78 12.46 5.65
C ASN A 80 -11.12 13.08 4.30
N LEU A 81 -10.71 12.47 3.18
CA LEU A 81 -11.04 12.94 1.84
C LEU A 81 -12.55 12.98 1.59
N ALA A 82 -13.27 11.94 2.04
CA ALA A 82 -14.72 11.88 1.95
C ALA A 82 -15.39 12.97 2.78
N SER A 83 -14.97 13.14 4.03
CA SER A 83 -15.50 14.18 4.94
C SER A 83 -15.22 15.60 4.45
N MET A 84 -14.02 15.85 3.91
CA MET A 84 -13.62 17.15 3.38
C MET A 84 -14.18 17.44 1.99
N LYS A 85 -14.86 16.46 1.36
CA LYS A 85 -15.29 16.51 -0.05
C LYS A 85 -14.15 16.84 -1.01
N ALA A 86 -12.91 16.53 -0.62
CA ALA A 86 -11.70 16.86 -1.38
C ALA A 86 -11.55 16.04 -2.68
N PHE A 87 -12.39 15.01 -2.85
CA PHE A 87 -12.55 14.28 -4.11
C PHE A 87 -13.35 15.06 -5.17
N LEU A 88 -14.10 16.10 -4.77
CA LEU A 88 -14.78 16.98 -5.71
C LEU A 88 -13.73 17.85 -6.39
N ARG A 89 -13.63 17.75 -7.73
CA ARG A 89 -12.79 18.66 -8.52
C ARG A 89 -13.19 20.09 -8.13
N PRO A 90 -12.26 20.94 -7.64
CA PRO A 90 -12.60 22.33 -7.37
C PRO A 90 -13.19 22.90 -8.64
N ALA A 91 -14.38 23.51 -8.53
CA ALA A 91 -15.00 24.18 -9.65
C ALA A 91 -13.93 25.10 -10.23
N VAL A 92 -13.55 24.87 -11.49
CA VAL A 92 -12.70 25.79 -12.24
C VAL A 92 -13.31 27.16 -12.00
N ALA A 93 -12.61 28.02 -11.26
CA ALA A 93 -12.98 29.41 -11.19
C ALA A 93 -12.94 29.85 -12.65
N LEU A 94 -14.13 30.01 -13.24
CA LEU A 94 -14.31 30.49 -14.59
C LEU A 94 -13.72 31.89 -14.57
N ALA A 95 -12.45 32.00 -14.92
CA ALA A 95 -11.72 33.26 -14.92
C ALA A 95 -12.42 34.15 -15.95
N ALA A 96 -13.00 35.22 -15.42
CA ALA A 96 -13.56 36.35 -16.14
C ALA A 96 -12.47 37.11 -16.91
#